data_AF-A0A918NT25-F1
#
_entry.id   AF-A0A918NT25-F1
#
_cell.length_a   1.000
_cell.length_b   1.000
_cell.length_c   1.000
_cell.angle_alpha   90.00
_cell.angle_beta   90.00
_cell.angle_gamma   90.00
#
_symmetry.space_group_name_H-M   'P 1'
#
loop_
_entity.id
_entity.type
_entity.pdbx_description
1 polymer ?
#
loop_
_entity_poly.entity_id
_entity_poly.type
_entity_poly.pdbx_seq_one_letter_code
_entity_poly.pdbx_strand_id
1 'polypeptide(L)'
;MTTRTEADIAPLITRLTAAAGARRPLRAISAASAVAAKVAMETGFDALWVSGLEVSTALGLPDENVLGPRDLADTVLALTRTTALPVSMDIDNAGGTPATARRYAGDLTRAHCSKVRGEPASCAPDRARGADPGLHSTVDSGAWRGSDHDGDRCRGRAAQQGHGRLPPA
;
A
#
# COMPACT_ATOMS: atom_id res chain seq x y z
N MET A 1 13.50 -22.87 12.65
CA MET A 1 12.87 -21.59 12.30
C MET A 1 12.52 -21.68 10.82
N THR A 2 11.28 -22.01 10.49
CA THR A 2 10.87 -22.36 9.12
C THR A 2 10.61 -21.09 8.33
N THR A 3 11.39 -20.83 7.28
CA THR A 3 11.16 -19.73 6.33
C THR A 3 9.90 -20.01 5.53
N ARG A 4 8.96 -19.06 5.45
CA ARG A 4 7.80 -19.17 4.56
C ARG A 4 8.24 -19.17 3.10
N THR A 5 7.58 -19.98 2.30
CA THR A 5 7.69 -20.02 0.85
C THR A 5 6.51 -19.29 0.19
N GLU A 6 6.58 -19.06 -1.13
CA GLU A 6 5.46 -18.55 -1.93
C GLU A 6 4.18 -19.38 -1.73
N ALA A 7 4.33 -20.71 -1.56
CA ALA A 7 3.23 -21.65 -1.35
C ALA A 7 2.50 -21.43 -0.02
N ASP A 8 3.17 -20.82 0.98
CA ASP A 8 2.57 -20.47 2.27
C ASP A 8 1.76 -19.16 2.22
N ILE A 9 2.00 -18.32 1.20
CA ILE A 9 1.30 -17.03 1.01
C ILE A 9 -0.05 -17.24 0.32
N ALA A 10 -0.11 -18.14 -0.67
CA ALA A 10 -1.33 -18.36 -1.46
C ALA A 10 -2.58 -18.64 -0.59
N PRO A 11 -2.52 -19.48 0.48
CA PRO A 11 -3.64 -19.67 1.40
C PRO A 11 -4.06 -18.38 2.14
N LEU A 12 -3.14 -17.46 2.43
CA LEU A 12 -3.42 -16.19 3.10
C LEU A 12 -4.17 -15.23 2.17
N ILE A 13 -3.75 -15.15 0.91
CA ILE A 13 -4.45 -14.39 -0.14
C ILE A 13 -5.86 -14.96 -0.36
N THR A 14 -5.99 -16.30 -0.43
CA THR A 14 -7.30 -16.96 -0.54
C THR A 14 -8.18 -16.67 0.66
N ARG A 15 -7.65 -16.71 1.90
CA ARG A 15 -8.40 -16.36 3.12
C ARG A 15 -8.93 -14.92 3.08
N LEU A 16 -8.07 -13.97 2.71
CA LEU A 16 -8.45 -12.55 2.60
C LEU A 16 -9.54 -12.34 1.53
N THR A 17 -9.40 -13.01 0.39
CA THR A 17 -10.34 -12.90 -0.74
C THR A 17 -11.67 -13.60 -0.47
N ALA A 18 -11.65 -14.81 0.10
CA ALA A 18 -12.85 -15.56 0.46
C ALA A 18 -13.69 -14.81 1.51
N ALA A 19 -13.04 -14.19 2.48
CA ALA A 19 -13.72 -13.42 3.49
C ALA A 19 -14.30 -12.09 2.95
N ALA A 20 -13.71 -11.49 1.91
CA ALA A 20 -14.30 -10.34 1.22
C ALA A 20 -15.63 -10.68 0.51
N GLY A 21 -15.82 -11.94 0.10
CA GLY A 21 -17.10 -12.42 -0.47
C GLY A 21 -18.13 -12.85 0.57
N ALA A 22 -17.75 -12.98 1.84
CA ALA A 22 -18.65 -13.39 2.91
C ALA A 22 -19.41 -12.17 3.49
N ARG A 23 -20.63 -12.38 3.98
CA ARG A 23 -21.42 -11.33 4.68
C ARG A 23 -20.90 -11.00 6.09
N ARG A 24 -19.66 -11.36 6.41
CA ARG A 24 -19.03 -11.12 7.71
C ARG A 24 -17.86 -10.16 7.53
N PRO A 25 -17.82 -9.03 8.26
CA PRO A 25 -16.68 -8.12 8.18
C PRO A 25 -15.39 -8.79 8.67
N LEU A 26 -14.30 -8.55 7.95
CA LEU A 26 -12.95 -8.89 8.38
C LEU A 26 -12.47 -7.85 9.41
N ARG A 27 -11.88 -8.32 10.51
CA ARG A 27 -11.26 -7.45 11.51
C ARG A 27 -9.76 -7.44 11.27
N ALA A 28 -9.26 -6.33 10.73
CA ALA A 28 -7.85 -6.05 10.62
C ALA A 28 -7.42 -5.08 11.71
N ILE A 29 -6.22 -5.26 12.25
CA ILE A 29 -5.59 -4.31 13.16
C ILE A 29 -4.22 -3.91 12.63
N SER A 30 -3.81 -2.68 12.93
CA SER A 30 -2.51 -2.20 12.52
C SER A 30 -1.38 -2.81 13.33
N ALA A 31 -0.26 -3.14 12.68
CA ALA A 31 0.94 -3.60 13.34
C ALA A 31 2.20 -3.23 12.56
N ALA A 32 3.04 -2.36 13.12
CA ALA A 32 4.38 -2.04 12.58
C ALA A 32 5.53 -2.73 13.34
N SER A 33 5.23 -3.65 14.27
CA SER A 33 6.24 -4.42 15.00
C SER A 33 5.86 -5.89 15.12
N ALA A 34 6.87 -6.77 15.19
CA ALA A 34 6.68 -8.21 15.33
C ALA A 34 5.92 -8.59 16.61
N VAL A 35 6.12 -7.85 17.71
CA VAL A 35 5.39 -8.06 18.96
C VAL A 35 3.90 -7.72 18.78
N ALA A 36 3.58 -6.58 18.15
CA ALA A 36 2.20 -6.21 17.87
C ALA A 36 1.51 -7.23 16.96
N ALA A 37 2.21 -7.72 15.93
CA ALA A 37 1.70 -8.77 15.04
C ALA A 37 1.38 -10.08 15.77
N LYS A 38 2.22 -10.48 16.72
CA LYS A 38 1.99 -11.67 17.55
C LYS A 38 0.78 -11.49 18.46
N VAL A 39 0.68 -10.34 19.15
CA VAL A 39 -0.47 -10.01 20.00
C VAL A 39 -1.78 -10.00 19.19
N ALA A 40 -1.76 -9.42 17.99
CA ALA A 40 -2.92 -9.41 17.10
C ALA A 40 -3.39 -10.82 16.71
N MET A 41 -2.45 -11.72 16.41
CA MET A 41 -2.75 -13.13 16.14
C MET A 41 -3.36 -13.83 17.35
N GLU A 42 -2.76 -13.66 18.53
CA GLU A 42 -3.23 -14.29 19.79
C GLU A 42 -4.60 -13.73 20.23
N THR A 43 -4.90 -12.47 19.88
CA THR A 43 -6.21 -11.83 20.13
C THR A 43 -7.29 -12.29 19.14
N GLY A 44 -6.91 -12.99 18.06
CA GLY A 44 -7.85 -13.54 17.08
C GLY A 44 -8.34 -12.53 16.05
N PHE A 45 -7.51 -11.55 15.67
CA PHE A 45 -7.77 -10.74 14.48
C PHE A 45 -7.68 -11.58 13.21
N ASP A 46 -8.38 -11.14 12.15
CA ASP A 46 -8.45 -11.88 10.89
C ASP A 46 -7.28 -11.53 9.94
N ALA A 47 -6.70 -10.33 10.10
CA ALA A 47 -5.62 -9.81 9.26
C ALA A 47 -4.80 -8.74 9.99
N LEU A 48 -3.61 -8.47 9.46
CA LEU A 48 -2.81 -7.29 9.79
C LEU A 48 -2.96 -6.25 8.69
N TRP A 49 -3.07 -4.99 9.11
CA TRP A 49 -2.84 -3.84 8.25
C TRP A 49 -1.51 -3.19 8.66
N VAL A 50 -0.80 -2.63 7.71
CA VAL A 50 0.47 -1.93 7.95
C VAL A 50 0.41 -0.62 7.19
N SER A 51 0.59 0.47 7.92
CA SER A 51 0.50 1.83 7.37
C SER A 51 1.90 2.40 7.11
N GLY A 52 2.05 3.13 6.00
CA GLY A 52 3.25 3.94 5.71
C GLY A 52 3.58 4.91 6.85
N LEU A 53 2.56 5.55 7.43
CA LEU A 53 2.68 6.43 8.60
C LEU A 53 3.36 5.75 9.80
N GLU A 54 2.98 4.51 10.10
CA GLU A 54 3.53 3.80 11.27
C GLU A 54 4.98 3.38 11.03
N VAL A 55 5.30 2.98 9.78
CA VAL A 55 6.66 2.62 9.39
C VAL A 55 7.57 3.86 9.40
N SER A 56 7.11 4.99 8.86
CA SER A 56 7.86 6.25 8.88
C SER A 56 8.09 6.71 10.31
N THR A 57 7.06 6.67 11.16
CA THR A 57 7.18 6.98 12.59
C THR A 57 8.20 6.09 13.30
N ALA A 58 8.17 4.77 13.05
CA ALA A 58 9.11 3.83 13.65
C ALA A 58 10.58 4.09 13.24
N LEU A 59 10.78 4.68 12.06
CA LEU A 59 12.09 5.04 11.52
C LEU A 59 12.50 6.51 11.84
N GLY A 60 11.65 7.27 12.54
CA GLY A 60 11.89 8.68 12.80
C GLY A 60 11.82 9.58 11.55
N LEU A 61 11.02 9.15 10.56
CA LEU A 61 10.81 9.82 9.28
C LEU A 61 9.40 10.45 9.22
N PRO A 62 9.22 11.53 8.45
CA PRO A 62 7.91 12.12 8.22
C PRO A 62 7.05 11.24 7.30
N ASP A 63 5.73 11.34 7.44
CA ASP A 63 4.75 10.65 6.58
C ASP A 63 4.53 11.39 5.26
N GLU A 64 5.59 11.45 4.44
CA GLU A 64 5.64 12.24 3.20
C GLU A 64 6.14 11.43 1.99
N ASN A 65 5.76 10.16 1.89
CA ASN A 65 6.23 9.24 0.83
C ASN A 65 7.77 9.11 0.73
N VAL A 66 8.48 9.27 1.86
CA VAL A 66 9.95 9.16 1.91
C VAL A 66 10.44 7.71 2.03
N LEU A 67 9.54 6.79 2.39
CA LEU A 67 9.87 5.38 2.55
C LEU A 67 10.14 4.72 1.20
N GLY A 68 11.25 3.98 1.13
CA GLY A 68 11.55 3.12 0.00
C GLY A 68 10.89 1.75 0.12
N PRO A 69 10.86 0.96 -0.98
CA PRO A 69 10.25 -0.37 -0.95
C PRO A 69 10.96 -1.33 0.00
N ARG A 70 12.23 -1.07 0.32
CA ARG A 70 12.99 -1.87 1.28
C ARG A 70 12.53 -1.63 2.72
N ASP A 71 12.25 -0.39 3.10
CA ASP A 71 11.75 -0.04 4.44
C ASP A 71 10.41 -0.76 4.72
N LEU A 72 9.54 -0.78 3.71
CA LEU A 72 8.26 -1.47 3.75
C LEU A 72 8.44 -3.00 3.77
N ALA A 73 9.30 -3.55 2.90
CA ALA A 73 9.55 -4.99 2.81
C ALA A 73 10.19 -5.56 4.08
N ASP A 74 11.17 -4.86 4.67
CA ASP A 74 11.84 -5.29 5.91
C ASP A 74 10.84 -5.31 7.07
N THR A 75 9.92 -4.34 7.12
CA THR A 75 8.81 -4.33 8.08
C THR A 75 7.91 -5.55 7.89
N VAL A 76 7.40 -5.78 6.68
CA VAL A 76 6.51 -6.93 6.39
C VAL A 76 7.19 -8.26 6.72
N LEU A 77 8.47 -8.42 6.37
CA LEU A 77 9.25 -9.60 6.71
C LEU A 77 9.35 -9.82 8.22
N ALA A 78 9.47 -8.75 9.01
CA ALA A 78 9.48 -8.87 10.47
C ALA A 78 8.15 -9.38 11.03
N LEU A 79 7.02 -8.89 10.51
CA LEU A 79 5.69 -9.33 10.95
C LEU A 79 5.44 -10.79 10.55
N THR A 80 5.70 -11.13 9.29
CA THR A 80 5.37 -12.45 8.72
C THR A 80 6.17 -13.59 9.34
N ARG A 81 7.35 -13.31 9.93
CA ARG A 81 8.12 -14.27 10.74
C ARG A 81 7.46 -14.66 12.07
N THR A 82 6.52 -13.85 12.58
CA THR A 82 5.94 -14.02 13.93
C THR A 82 4.44 -14.26 13.94
N THR A 83 3.78 -14.15 12.78
CA THR A 83 2.34 -14.29 12.62
C THR A 83 1.95 -15.14 11.42
N ALA A 84 0.80 -15.80 11.51
CA ALA A 84 0.12 -16.46 10.38
C ALA A 84 -1.06 -15.67 9.83
N LEU A 85 -1.23 -14.43 10.26
CA LEU A 85 -2.23 -13.54 9.70
C LEU A 85 -1.80 -13.01 8.32
N PRO A 86 -2.73 -12.86 7.37
CA PRO A 86 -2.48 -12.15 6.12
C PRO A 86 -2.10 -10.69 6.43
N VAL A 87 -1.13 -10.16 5.69
CA VAL A 87 -0.66 -8.77 5.83
C VAL A 87 -1.13 -7.94 4.65
N SER A 88 -1.77 -6.80 4.93
CA SER A 88 -2.12 -5.78 3.95
C SER A 88 -1.29 -4.53 4.17
N MET A 89 -0.51 -4.11 3.17
CA MET A 89 0.37 -2.93 3.23
C MET A 89 -0.25 -1.74 2.50
N ASP A 90 -0.22 -0.56 3.13
CA ASP A 90 -0.41 0.72 2.45
C ASP A 90 0.92 1.23 1.89
N ILE A 91 0.98 1.50 0.59
CA ILE A 91 2.19 1.97 -0.10
C ILE A 91 2.06 3.41 -0.61
N ASP A 92 1.05 4.14 -0.13
CA ASP A 92 0.76 5.51 -0.55
C ASP A 92 0.74 5.60 -2.08
N ASN A 93 1.44 6.56 -2.69
CA ASN A 93 1.51 6.69 -4.15
C ASN A 93 2.60 5.83 -4.81
N ALA A 94 3.36 5.06 -4.03
CA ALA A 94 4.40 4.16 -4.51
C ALA A 94 5.43 4.80 -5.46
N GLY A 95 5.83 6.05 -5.19
CA GLY A 95 6.75 6.81 -6.04
C GLY A 95 6.09 7.48 -7.26
N GLY A 96 4.75 7.51 -7.32
CA GLY A 96 3.99 8.34 -8.24
C GLY A 96 3.89 7.85 -9.68
N THR A 97 4.44 6.68 -10.02
CA THR A 97 4.33 6.10 -11.36
C THR A 97 3.82 4.65 -11.34
N PRO A 98 3.15 4.17 -12.41
CA PRO A 98 2.76 2.75 -12.50
C PRO A 98 3.94 1.77 -12.44
N ALA A 99 5.10 2.14 -13.01
CA ALA A 99 6.29 1.30 -12.99
C ALA A 99 6.86 1.13 -11.57
N THR A 100 6.91 2.23 -10.80
CA THR A 100 7.33 2.19 -9.40
C THR A 100 6.31 1.43 -8.54
N ALA A 101 5.01 1.62 -8.76
CA ALA A 101 3.97 0.86 -8.07
C ALA A 101 4.09 -0.66 -8.31
N ARG A 102 4.35 -1.09 -9.55
CA ARG A 102 4.60 -2.51 -9.88
C ARG A 102 5.83 -3.05 -9.17
N ARG A 103 6.91 -2.26 -9.10
CA ARG A 103 8.12 -2.64 -8.37
C ARG A 103 7.83 -2.83 -6.87
N TYR A 104 7.13 -1.90 -6.24
CA TYR A 104 6.74 -1.99 -4.83
C TYR A 104 5.90 -3.25 -4.57
N ALA A 105 4.89 -3.51 -5.42
CA ALA A 105 4.07 -4.70 -5.30
C ALA A 105 4.89 -6.00 -5.42
N GLY A 106 5.85 -6.06 -6.34
CA GLY A 106 6.76 -7.19 -6.50
C GLY A 106 7.66 -7.42 -5.28
N ASP A 107 8.29 -6.35 -4.78
CA ASP A 107 9.17 -6.41 -3.60
C ASP A 107 8.38 -6.84 -2.35
N LEU A 108 7.15 -6.34 -2.16
CA LEU A 108 6.28 -6.69 -1.04
C LEU A 108 5.71 -8.10 -1.15
N THR A 109 5.39 -8.58 -2.35
CA THR A 109 4.96 -9.98 -2.55
C THR A 109 6.07 -10.94 -2.13
N ARG A 110 7.32 -10.64 -2.54
CA ARG A 110 8.50 -11.41 -2.10
C ARG A 110 8.74 -11.35 -0.60
N ALA A 111 8.31 -10.26 0.05
CA ALA A 111 8.31 -10.11 1.50
C ALA A 111 7.14 -10.83 2.22
N HIS A 112 6.31 -11.57 1.48
CA HIS A 112 5.12 -12.27 1.98
C HIS A 112 3.92 -11.37 2.33
N CYS A 113 3.85 -10.18 1.73
CA CYS A 113 2.64 -9.34 1.80
C CYS A 113 1.50 -10.00 1.02
N SER A 114 0.31 -10.11 1.63
CA SER A 114 -0.86 -10.73 1.00
C SER A 114 -1.66 -9.75 0.16
N LYS A 115 -1.60 -8.46 0.46
CA LYS A 115 -2.30 -7.41 -0.28
C LYS A 115 -1.56 -6.09 -0.21
N VAL A 116 -1.54 -5.36 -1.31
CA VAL A 116 -0.99 -4.02 -1.38
C VAL A 116 -2.11 -3.06 -1.75
N ARG A 117 -2.23 -1.96 -1.00
CA ARG A 117 -3.10 -0.81 -1.31
C ARG A 117 -2.19 0.35 -1.67
N GLY A 118 -2.44 0.95 -2.82
CA GLY A 118 -1.81 2.21 -3.20
C GLY A 118 -2.87 3.23 -3.54
N GLU A 119 -2.52 4.48 -3.39
CA GLU A 119 -3.28 5.64 -3.81
C GLU A 119 -2.82 6.06 -5.20
N PRO A 120 -3.70 6.66 -6.02
CA PRO A 120 -3.25 7.28 -7.25
C PRO A 120 -2.18 8.31 -6.92
N ALA A 121 -1.24 8.51 -7.84
CA ALA A 121 -0.29 9.61 -7.71
C ALA A 121 -1.08 10.89 -7.42
N SER A 122 -0.83 11.48 -6.24
CA SER A 122 -1.29 12.84 -5.98
C SER A 122 -0.79 13.68 -7.14
N CYS A 123 -1.68 14.46 -7.76
CA CYS A 123 -1.33 15.39 -8.82
C CYS A 123 -0.16 16.26 -8.33
N ALA A 124 1.07 15.89 -8.70
CA ALA A 124 2.17 16.82 -8.66
C ALA A 124 1.75 17.95 -9.60
N PRO A 125 1.86 19.23 -9.22
CA PRO A 125 1.68 20.30 -10.18
C PRO A 125 2.62 20.00 -11.33
N ASP A 126 2.04 19.87 -12.52
CA ASP A 126 2.71 19.58 -13.76
C ASP A 126 3.84 20.59 -14.00
N ARG A 127 5.05 20.28 -13.51
CA ARG A 127 6.24 21.12 -13.66
C ARG A 127 7.41 20.36 -14.26
N ALA A 128 7.20 19.14 -14.73
CA ALA A 128 8.25 18.40 -15.39
C ALA A 128 7.74 17.48 -16.51
N ARG A 129 7.73 18.08 -17.70
CA ARG A 129 8.07 17.47 -19.01
C ARG A 129 6.98 16.64 -19.68
N GLY A 130 6.61 17.09 -20.87
CA GLY A 130 5.69 16.43 -21.79
C GLY A 130 6.12 15.01 -22.15
N ALA A 131 5.40 14.04 -21.60
CA ALA A 131 5.33 12.69 -22.10
C ALA A 131 3.92 12.46 -22.66
N ASP A 132 3.89 11.97 -23.90
CA ASP A 132 2.73 11.68 -24.74
C ASP A 132 1.60 10.92 -23.99
N PRO A 133 0.32 11.34 -24.11
CA PRO A 133 -0.82 10.65 -23.47
C PRO A 133 -1.17 9.28 -24.10
N GLY A 134 -0.44 8.80 -25.11
CA GLY A 134 -0.68 7.52 -25.75
C GLY A 134 0.27 6.40 -25.34
N LEU A 135 0.03 5.70 -24.22
CA LEU A 135 0.54 4.33 -24.09
C LEU A 135 -0.42 3.40 -23.33
N HIS A 136 -1.31 2.79 -24.09
CA HIS A 136 -1.96 1.54 -23.75
C HIS A 136 -0.93 0.40 -23.75
N SER A 137 -0.74 -0.28 -22.62
CA SER A 137 -0.40 -1.71 -22.63
C SER A 137 -0.68 -2.38 -21.28
N THR A 138 -1.54 -3.38 -21.36
CA THR A 138 -1.85 -4.40 -20.37
C THR A 138 -0.62 -5.19 -19.95
N VAL A 139 -0.45 -5.41 -18.64
CA VAL A 139 0.25 -6.60 -18.12
C VAL A 139 -0.51 -7.07 -16.87
N ASP A 140 -1.11 -8.26 -16.98
CA ASP A 140 -1.65 -9.07 -15.90
C ASP A 140 -0.49 -9.92 -15.34
N SER A 141 -0.27 -9.93 -14.03
CA SER A 141 -0.66 -11.11 -13.25
C SER A 141 -0.96 -10.67 -11.82
N GLY A 142 -2.25 -10.53 -11.52
CA GLY A 142 -2.72 -10.35 -10.14
C GLY A 142 -3.13 -8.93 -9.76
N ALA A 143 -3.79 -8.23 -10.68
CA ALA A 143 -4.81 -7.20 -10.43
C ALA A 143 -4.46 -6.02 -9.49
N TRP A 144 -3.56 -5.14 -9.94
CA TRP A 144 -3.77 -3.71 -9.67
C TRP A 144 -4.74 -3.17 -10.73
N ARG A 145 -6.03 -3.04 -10.37
CA ARG A 145 -7.02 -2.31 -11.17
C ARG A 145 -7.18 -0.93 -10.54
N GLY A 146 -6.47 0.07 -11.05
CA GLY A 146 -6.81 1.46 -10.76
C GLY A 146 -8.26 1.69 -11.20
N SER A 147 -9.11 2.19 -10.31
CA SER A 147 -10.49 2.51 -10.66
C SER A 147 -10.54 3.83 -11.40
N ASP A 148 -11.04 3.82 -12.64
CA ASP A 148 -11.22 4.98 -13.53
C ASP A 148 -12.18 6.07 -12.98
N HIS A 149 -12.73 5.92 -11.77
CA HIS A 149 -13.72 6.83 -11.17
C HIS A 149 -13.14 8.07 -10.48
N ASP A 150 -11.81 8.16 -10.29
CA ASP A 150 -11.21 9.25 -9.49
C ASP A 150 -10.57 10.38 -10.32
N GLY A 151 -10.47 10.23 -11.64
CA GLY A 151 -10.00 11.30 -12.53
C GLY A 151 -10.86 12.57 -12.45
N ASP A 152 -12.15 12.41 -12.18
CA ASP A 152 -13.10 13.53 -12.10
C ASP A 152 -13.11 14.23 -10.73
N ARG A 153 -12.66 13.58 -9.65
CA ARG A 153 -12.53 14.24 -8.33
C ARG A 153 -11.34 15.21 -8.28
N CYS A 154 -10.27 14.93 -9.02
CA CYS A 154 -9.09 15.80 -9.10
C CYS A 154 -9.42 17.16 -9.75
N ARG A 155 -10.30 17.20 -10.75
CA ARG A 155 -10.77 18.45 -11.36
C ARG A 155 -11.56 19.33 -10.39
N GLY A 156 -12.34 18.72 -9.50
CA GLY A 156 -13.16 19.43 -8.52
C GLY A 156 -12.37 20.16 -7.42
N ARG A 157 -11.22 19.62 -6.97
CA ARG A 157 -10.40 20.25 -5.92
C ARG A 157 -9.43 21.31 -6.43
N ALA A 158 -8.87 21.15 -7.64
CA ALA A 158 -8.02 22.18 -8.25
C ALA A 158 -8.79 23.49 -8.48
N ALA A 159 -10.10 23.42 -8.76
CA ALA A 159 -10.97 24.58 -8.88
C ALA A 159 -11.27 25.29 -7.54
N GLN A 160 -11.15 24.60 -6.40
CA GLN A 160 -11.44 25.17 -5.07
C GLN A 160 -10.22 25.78 -4.37
N GLN A 161 -8.99 25.48 -4.80
CA GLN A 161 -7.75 25.98 -4.17
C GLN A 161 -7.18 27.25 -4.84
N GLY A 162 -7.90 27.83 -5.79
CA GLY A 162 -7.40 28.90 -6.65
C GLY A 162 -7.76 30.34 -6.26
N HIS A 163 -7.76 30.76 -4.99
CA HIS A 163 -7.81 32.21 -4.65
C HIS A 163 -7.12 32.54 -3.32
N GLY A 164 -5.83 32.84 -3.39
CA GLY A 164 -5.09 33.54 -2.34
C GLY A 164 -4.12 34.53 -2.98
N ARG A 165 -4.57 35.78 -3.22
CA ARG A 165 -3.67 36.86 -3.61
C ARG A 165 -2.82 37.25 -2.39
N LEU A 166 -1.50 37.22 -2.54
CA LEU A 166 -0.56 37.79 -1.57
C LEU A 166 -0.75 39.33 -1.51
N PRO A 167 -0.72 39.95 -0.31
CA PRO A 167 -0.78 41.41 -0.19
C PRO A 167 0.58 42.04 -0.57
N PRO A 168 0.58 43.26 -1.16
CA PRO A 168 1.81 43.97 -1.49
C PRO A 168 2.54 44.48 -0.23
N ALA A 169 3.86 44.59 -0.37
CA ALA A 169 4.82 44.99 0.65
C ALA A 169 4.67 46.45 1.11
#